data_AF-A0A914QEG3-F1
#
_entry.id   AF-A0A914QEG3-F1
#
_cell.length_a   1.000
_cell.length_b   1.000
_cell.length_c   1.000
_cell.angle_alpha   90.00
_cell.angle_beta   90.00
_cell.angle_gamma   90.00
#
_symmetry.space_group_name_H-M   'P 1'
#
loop_
_entity.id
_entity.type
_entity.pdbx_description
1 polymer ?
#
loop_
_entity_poly.entity_id
_entity_poly.type
_entity_poly.pdbx_seq_one_letter_code
_entity_poly.pdbx_strand_id
1 'polypeptide(L)'
;MIYDLCKTKSCCEGDDGPEEGEEMLEDRINKGGCGRYQPTYRRTGIDINAEWKKNVNEDTQERKIVVTAEKVLEVFKAISDAECRILGLDPVFARPDWMICTVMPVPPLAVRPAVVTFGSARNQDDLTHKLSDIVKTNNQLKRYAKKIIKHCLII
;
A
#
# COMPACT_ATOMS: atom_id res chain seq x y z
N MET A 1 -15.69 13.23 -7.14
CA MET A 1 -16.23 13.10 -5.76
C MET A 1 -15.11 12.60 -4.85
N ILE A 2 -14.81 13.32 -3.77
CA ILE A 2 -13.69 13.12 -2.81
C ILE A 2 -12.27 13.16 -3.40
N TYR A 3 -11.92 12.29 -4.35
CA TYR A 3 -10.58 12.28 -4.95
C TYR A 3 -10.19 13.66 -5.52
N ASP A 4 -11.09 14.29 -6.26
CA ASP A 4 -10.85 15.61 -6.88
C ASP A 4 -10.63 16.72 -5.84
N LEU A 5 -11.25 16.59 -4.67
CA LEU A 5 -11.11 17.52 -3.55
C LEU A 5 -9.78 17.30 -2.81
N CYS A 6 -9.40 16.04 -2.59
CA CYS A 6 -8.19 15.69 -1.86
C CYS A 6 -6.91 15.82 -2.71
N LYS A 7 -7.00 15.69 -4.04
CA LYS A 7 -5.83 15.77 -4.95
C LYS A 7 -5.15 17.14 -4.93
N THR A 8 -5.92 18.21 -4.71
CA THR A 8 -5.41 19.58 -4.70
C THR A 8 -4.87 20.00 -3.33
N LYS A 9 -5.22 19.28 -2.26
CA LYS A 9 -4.73 19.54 -0.90
C LYS A 9 -3.26 19.16 -0.78
N SER A 10 -2.41 20.14 -0.53
CA SER A 10 -0.95 19.97 -0.39
C SER A 10 -0.46 19.91 1.06
N CYS A 11 -1.34 20.10 2.04
CA CYS A 11 -1.02 20.05 3.47
C CYS A 11 -2.10 19.27 4.23
N CYS A 12 -1.69 18.51 5.25
CA CYS A 12 -2.59 17.86 6.19
C CYS A 12 -3.04 18.86 7.26
N GLU A 13 -4.05 19.66 6.92
CA GLU A 13 -4.72 20.58 7.83
C GLU A 13 -5.65 19.80 8.78
N GLY A 14 -5.75 20.27 10.04
CA GLY A 14 -6.76 19.81 10.98
C GLY A 14 -8.04 20.61 10.82
N ASP A 15 -9.14 20.08 11.34
CA ASP A 15 -10.34 20.88 11.55
C ASP A 15 -10.00 21.96 12.60
N ASP A 16 -10.07 23.24 12.23
CA ASP A 16 -10.18 24.29 13.23
C ASP A 16 -11.49 24.02 13.98
N GLY A 17 -11.43 23.93 15.31
CA GLY A 17 -12.55 23.49 16.15
C GLY A 17 -13.87 24.25 15.88
N PRO A 18 -14.98 23.82 16.50
CA PRO A 18 -16.29 24.36 16.19
C PRO A 18 -16.28 25.90 16.27
N GLU A 19 -16.81 26.55 15.23
CA GLU A 19 -17.08 27.99 15.26
C GLU A 19 -17.93 28.30 16.51
N GLU A 20 -17.62 29.40 17.20
CA GLU A 20 -18.26 29.80 18.46
C GLU A 20 -19.80 29.84 18.30
N GLY A 21 -20.50 28.79 18.74
CA GLY A 21 -21.96 28.76 18.78
C GLY A 21 -22.68 27.45 18.43
N GLU A 22 -22.02 26.40 17.94
CA GLU A 22 -22.69 25.11 17.69
C GLU A 22 -22.65 24.17 18.91
N GLU A 23 -23.82 23.61 19.28
CA GLU A 23 -23.95 22.61 20.33
C GLU A 23 -23.06 21.38 20.06
N MET A 24 -22.37 20.94 21.11
CA MET A 24 -21.44 19.81 21.11
C MET A 24 -22.15 18.49 20.76
N LEU A 25 -22.14 18.12 19.48
CA LEU A 25 -22.46 16.74 19.08
C LEU A 25 -21.25 15.85 19.45
N GLU A 26 -21.40 15.01 20.48
CA GLU A 26 -20.35 14.19 21.11
C GLU A 26 -19.62 13.19 20.18
N ASP A 27 -20.02 13.07 18.91
CA ASP A 27 -19.44 12.13 17.94
C ASP A 27 -18.57 12.76 16.84
N ARG A 28 -18.29 14.08 16.87
CA ARG A 28 -17.26 14.64 15.97
C ARG A 28 -15.89 14.15 16.44
N ILE A 29 -15.38 13.09 15.81
CA ILE A 29 -13.99 12.66 15.92
C ILE A 29 -13.13 13.87 15.54
N ASN A 30 -12.57 14.55 16.53
CA ASN A 30 -11.79 15.76 16.34
C ASN A 30 -10.46 15.36 15.68
N LYS A 31 -10.43 15.36 14.35
CA LYS A 31 -9.26 14.93 13.57
C LYS A 31 -8.29 16.08 13.46
N GLY A 32 -7.39 16.18 14.44
CA GLY A 32 -6.22 17.03 14.32
C GLY A 32 -5.38 16.61 13.11
N GLY A 33 -5.11 17.54 12.20
CA GLY A 33 -4.19 17.33 11.09
C GLY A 33 -2.75 17.38 11.59
N CYS A 34 -1.88 16.56 10.99
CA CYS A 34 -0.48 16.49 11.40
C CYS A 34 0.41 17.63 10.87
N GLY A 35 -0.14 18.56 10.09
CA GLY A 35 0.57 19.72 9.54
C GLY A 35 1.62 19.38 8.47
N ARG A 36 1.74 18.10 8.07
CA ARG A 36 2.73 17.67 7.08
C ARG A 36 2.27 17.93 5.65
N TYR A 37 3.21 18.32 4.81
CA TYR A 37 2.97 18.51 3.39
C TYR A 37 2.89 17.20 2.62
N GLN A 38 1.90 17.13 1.74
CA GLN A 38 1.59 15.96 0.94
C GLN A 38 2.37 15.99 -0.39
N PRO A 39 2.97 14.85 -0.80
CA PRO A 39 3.67 14.75 -2.08
C PRO A 39 2.70 14.65 -3.26
N THR A 40 3.24 14.87 -4.46
CA THR A 40 2.59 14.44 -5.69
C THR A 40 3.05 13.03 -6.06
N TYR A 41 2.11 12.13 -6.28
CA TYR A 41 2.40 10.74 -6.67
C TYR A 41 2.47 10.59 -8.19
N ARG A 42 3.49 9.88 -8.68
CA ARG A 42 3.65 9.53 -10.10
C ARG A 42 3.99 8.05 -10.26
N ARG A 43 3.26 7.36 -11.14
CA ARG A 43 3.51 5.96 -11.49
C ARG A 43 4.55 5.85 -12.61
N THR A 44 5.55 5.00 -12.40
CA THR A 44 6.57 4.64 -13.41
C THR A 44 6.64 3.12 -13.47
N GLY A 45 5.97 2.50 -14.44
CA GLY A 45 5.86 1.04 -14.52
C GLY A 45 5.06 0.45 -13.35
N ILE A 46 5.72 -0.37 -12.53
CA ILE A 46 5.14 -0.96 -11.30
C ILE A 46 5.41 -0.09 -10.07
N ASP A 47 6.35 0.86 -10.15
CA ASP A 47 6.75 1.68 -9.02
C ASP A 47 5.93 2.97 -8.92
N ILE A 48 5.73 3.42 -7.68
CA ILE A 48 5.11 4.71 -7.37
C ILE A 48 6.18 5.60 -6.72
N ASN A 49 6.34 6.80 -7.28
CA ASN A 49 7.26 7.80 -6.76
C ASN A 49 6.46 8.94 -6.12
N ALA A 50 6.88 9.39 -4.95
CA ALA A 50 6.35 10.57 -4.27
C ALA A 50 7.36 11.72 -4.38
N GLU A 51 6.90 12.88 -4.86
CA GLU A 51 7.72 14.07 -5.06
C GLU A 51 7.17 15.28 -4.30
N TRP A 52 8.02 15.97 -3.54
CA TRP A 52 7.68 17.19 -2.79
C TRP A 52 8.14 18.45 -3.52
N LYS A 53 7.32 19.51 -3.49
CA LYS A 53 7.64 20.79 -4.12
C LYS A 53 8.75 21.52 -3.35
N LYS A 54 9.62 22.24 -4.07
CA LYS A 54 10.86 22.86 -3.57
C LYS A 54 10.69 23.86 -2.41
N ASN A 55 9.52 24.49 -2.25
CA ASN A 55 9.38 25.67 -1.38
C ASN A 55 8.82 25.35 0.01
N VAL A 56 8.86 24.08 0.42
CA VAL A 56 7.93 23.55 1.44
C VAL A 56 8.64 22.86 2.61
N ASN A 57 9.90 22.47 2.45
CA ASN A 57 10.72 21.92 3.53
C ASN A 57 12.11 22.58 3.51
N GLU A 58 12.53 23.12 4.65
CA GLU A 58 13.95 23.40 4.92
C GLU A 58 14.77 22.10 4.76
N ASP A 59 15.57 22.05 3.70
CA ASP A 59 16.80 21.26 3.41
C ASP A 59 16.98 19.80 3.91
N THR A 60 15.96 19.13 4.45
CA THR A 60 16.18 17.86 5.18
C THR A 60 15.50 16.63 4.55
N GLN A 61 14.52 16.80 3.65
CA GLN A 61 13.80 15.67 3.02
C GLN A 61 14.23 15.43 1.58
N GLU A 62 14.53 14.16 1.25
CA GLU A 62 14.76 13.71 -0.13
C GLU A 62 13.55 14.08 -1.01
N ARG A 63 13.81 14.86 -2.07
CA ARG A 63 12.75 15.47 -2.89
C ARG A 63 11.89 14.46 -3.63
N LYS A 64 12.42 13.26 -3.86
CA LYS A 64 11.76 12.18 -4.58
C LYS A 64 12.10 10.87 -3.87
N ILE A 65 11.07 10.18 -3.40
CA ILE A 65 11.21 8.85 -2.80
C ILE A 65 10.39 7.84 -3.58
N VAL A 66 10.87 6.60 -3.66
CA VAL A 66 10.05 5.47 -4.09
C VAL A 66 9.18 5.05 -2.92
N VAL A 67 7.87 4.99 -3.14
CA VAL A 67 6.91 4.59 -2.12
C VAL A 67 6.91 3.06 -2.04
N THR A 68 7.41 2.51 -0.94
CA THR A 68 7.44 1.06 -0.73
C THR A 68 6.05 0.53 -0.38
N ALA A 69 5.77 -0.72 -0.77
CA ALA A 69 4.51 -1.37 -0.46
C ALA A 69 4.26 -1.48 1.07
N GLU A 70 5.33 -1.66 1.85
CA GLU A 70 5.28 -1.64 3.32
C GLU A 70 4.77 -0.30 3.85
N LYS A 71 5.27 0.81 3.29
CA LYS A 71 4.83 2.13 3.74
C LYS A 71 3.36 2.40 3.43
N VAL A 72 2.90 1.99 2.24
CA VAL A 72 1.48 2.09 1.86
C VAL A 72 0.61 1.25 2.78
N LEU A 73 1.05 0.03 3.12
CA LEU A 73 0.32 -0.86 4.03
C LEU A 73 0.13 -0.24 5.42
N GLU A 74 1.17 0.39 5.98
CA GLU A 74 1.07 1.12 7.26
C GLU A 74 0.01 2.22 7.20
N VAL A 75 0.05 3.03 6.14
CA VAL A 75 -0.91 4.13 5.94
C VAL A 75 -2.32 3.60 5.77
N PHE A 76 -2.53 2.57 4.96
CA PHE A 76 -3.84 1.98 4.72
C PHE A 76 -4.44 1.32 5.96
N LYS A 77 -3.62 0.73 6.83
CA LYS A 77 -4.07 0.19 8.12
C LYS A 77 -4.50 1.26 9.11
N ALA A 78 -3.95 2.48 9.00
CA ALA A 78 -4.30 3.60 9.87
C ALA A 78 -5.64 4.27 9.47
N ILE A 79 -6.18 3.96 8.30
CA ILE A 79 -7.48 4.48 7.85
C ILE A 79 -8.59 3.83 8.68
N SER A 80 -9.44 4.68 9.29
CA SER A 80 -10.57 4.22 10.11
C SER A 80 -11.72 3.64 9.26
N ASP A 81 -12.60 2.85 9.87
CA ASP A 81 -13.77 2.28 9.17
C ASP A 81 -14.75 3.35 8.68
N ALA A 82 -14.85 4.47 9.38
CA ALA A 82 -15.64 5.62 8.95
C ALA A 82 -15.05 6.25 7.67
N GLU A 83 -13.73 6.41 7.60
CA GLU A 83 -13.04 6.91 6.41
C GLU A 83 -13.11 5.94 5.24
N CYS A 84 -13.06 4.63 5.50
CA CYS A 84 -13.27 3.61 4.47
C CYS A 84 -14.63 3.81 3.78
N ARG A 85 -15.70 4.00 4.55
CA ARG A 85 -17.05 4.25 3.99
C ARG A 85 -17.12 5.55 3.19
N ILE A 86 -16.47 6.61 3.67
CA ILE A 86 -16.37 7.90 2.96
C ILE A 86 -15.66 7.71 1.61
N LEU A 87 -14.59 6.91 1.57
CA LEU A 87 -13.86 6.55 0.35
C LEU A 87 -14.66 5.63 -0.60
N GLY A 88 -15.87 5.21 -0.21
CA GLY A 88 -16.70 4.28 -0.99
C GLY A 88 -16.30 2.81 -0.84
N LEU A 89 -15.57 2.47 0.23
CA LEU A 89 -15.15 1.10 0.55
C LEU A 89 -15.98 0.52 1.70
N ASP A 90 -16.15 -0.80 1.69
CA ASP A 90 -16.78 -1.53 2.79
C ASP A 90 -15.71 -2.04 3.77
N PRO A 91 -15.71 -1.61 5.05
CA PRO A 91 -14.72 -2.07 6.03
C PRO A 91 -14.82 -3.56 6.36
N VAL A 92 -15.92 -4.24 6.03
CA VAL A 92 -16.11 -5.68 6.27
C VAL A 92 -15.55 -6.52 5.12
N PHE A 93 -15.70 -6.05 3.87
CA PHE A 93 -15.40 -6.85 2.67
C PHE A 93 -14.28 -6.29 1.78
N ALA A 94 -13.94 -5.01 1.90
CA ALA A 94 -13.09 -4.30 0.96
C ALA A 94 -12.21 -3.24 1.64
N ARG A 95 -11.55 -3.61 2.74
CA ARG A 95 -10.61 -2.71 3.41
C ARG A 95 -9.43 -2.33 2.51
N PRO A 96 -8.95 -1.09 2.54
CA PRO A 96 -7.88 -0.62 1.68
C PRO A 96 -6.57 -1.38 1.89
N ASP A 97 -6.25 -1.80 3.12
CA ASP A 97 -5.03 -2.55 3.41
C ASP A 97 -4.95 -3.91 2.69
N TRP A 98 -6.09 -4.47 2.26
CA TRP A 98 -6.15 -5.74 1.52
C TRP A 98 -5.77 -5.59 0.04
N MET A 99 -5.67 -4.36 -0.46
CA MET A 99 -5.14 -4.10 -1.81
C MET A 99 -3.64 -4.45 -1.90
N ILE A 100 -2.95 -4.55 -0.76
CA ILE A 100 -1.53 -4.95 -0.69
C ILE A 100 -1.44 -6.45 -0.34
N CYS A 101 -0.99 -7.26 -1.31
CA CYS A 101 -0.87 -8.70 -1.14
C CYS A 101 0.29 -9.07 -0.19
N THR A 102 -0.04 -9.49 1.02
CA THR A 102 0.93 -10.01 2.01
C THR A 102 0.97 -11.53 2.04
N VAL A 103 -0.15 -12.18 1.73
CA VAL A 103 -0.29 -13.63 1.60
C VAL A 103 -0.89 -13.92 0.22
N MET A 104 -0.14 -14.65 -0.60
CA MET A 104 -0.60 -15.05 -1.92
C MET A 104 -1.38 -16.37 -1.82
N PRO A 105 -2.68 -16.40 -2.16
CA PRO A 105 -3.44 -17.65 -2.16
C PRO A 105 -2.95 -18.58 -3.27
N VAL A 106 -2.80 -19.86 -2.94
CA VAL A 106 -2.41 -20.90 -3.91
C VAL A 106 -3.64 -21.73 -4.27
N PRO A 107 -4.11 -21.69 -5.52
CA PRO A 107 -5.31 -22.42 -5.92
C PRO A 107 -5.09 -23.95 -5.96
N PRO A 108 -6.15 -24.75 -5.73
CA PRO A 108 -6.08 -26.21 -5.77
C PRO A 108 -5.84 -26.72 -7.20
N LEU A 109 -5.43 -27.99 -7.33
CA LEU A 109 -5.08 -28.61 -8.62
C LEU A 109 -6.22 -28.59 -9.65
N ALA A 110 -7.48 -28.61 -9.20
CA ALA A 110 -8.63 -28.51 -10.09
C ALA A 110 -8.66 -27.19 -10.90
N VAL A 111 -8.06 -26.13 -10.35
CA VAL A 111 -7.96 -24.80 -10.99
C VAL A 111 -6.64 -24.64 -11.77
N ARG A 112 -5.67 -25.53 -11.53
CA ARG A 112 -4.37 -25.58 -12.24
C ARG A 112 -4.09 -26.99 -12.81
N PRO A 113 -4.94 -27.50 -13.71
CA PRO A 113 -4.87 -28.88 -14.18
C PRO A 113 -3.64 -29.12 -15.06
N ALA A 114 -3.01 -30.29 -14.92
CA ALA A 114 -1.88 -30.65 -15.78
C ALA A 114 -2.32 -30.80 -17.25
N VAL A 115 -1.48 -30.36 -18.17
CA VAL A 115 -1.72 -30.46 -19.61
C VAL A 115 -1.09 -31.74 -20.13
N VAL A 116 -1.89 -32.57 -20.80
CA VAL A 116 -1.41 -33.79 -21.46
C VAL A 116 -1.68 -33.67 -22.95
N THR A 117 -0.62 -33.67 -23.75
CA THR A 117 -0.73 -33.76 -25.21
C THR A 117 -0.56 -35.23 -25.60
N PHE A 118 -1.41 -35.74 -26.49
CA PHE A 118 -1.33 -37.12 -26.97
C PHE A 118 0.08 -37.46 -27.48
N GLY A 119 0.70 -38.48 -26.91
CA GLY A 119 2.06 -38.91 -27.26
C GLY A 119 3.21 -38.12 -26.61
N SER A 120 2.92 -37.14 -25.75
CA SER A 120 3.94 -36.34 -25.06
C SER A 120 3.92 -36.52 -23.54
N ALA A 121 5.01 -36.12 -22.88
CA ALA A 121 5.11 -36.13 -21.42
C ALA A 121 4.10 -35.17 -20.80
N ARG A 122 3.63 -35.51 -19.60
CA ARG A 122 2.69 -34.68 -18.84
C ARG A 122 3.37 -33.37 -18.44
N ASN A 123 2.83 -32.25 -18.93
CA ASN A 123 3.29 -30.90 -18.61
C ASN A 123 2.40 -30.27 -17.52
N GLN A 124 2.95 -29.31 -16.78
CA GLN A 124 2.20 -28.59 -15.76
C GLN A 124 1.50 -27.37 -16.39
N ASP A 125 0.46 -26.88 -15.71
CA ASP A 125 -0.23 -25.64 -16.08
C ASP A 125 0.68 -24.41 -15.94
N ASP A 126 0.47 -23.39 -16.78
CA ASP A 126 1.22 -22.13 -16.75
C ASP A 126 1.14 -21.42 -15.39
N LEU A 127 -0.01 -21.49 -14.71
CA LEU A 127 -0.16 -20.94 -13.37
C LEU A 127 0.77 -21.64 -12.38
N THR A 128 0.93 -22.96 -12.50
CA THR A 128 1.87 -23.72 -11.67
C THR A 128 3.32 -23.31 -11.94
N HIS A 129 3.67 -23.04 -13.20
CA HIS A 129 5.00 -22.53 -13.55
C HIS A 129 5.26 -21.14 -12.94
N LYS A 130 4.33 -20.19 -13.09
CA LYS A 130 4.49 -18.83 -12.53
C LYS A 130 4.50 -18.82 -11.01
N LEU A 131 3.69 -19.64 -10.35
CA LEU A 131 3.73 -19.80 -8.89
C LEU A 131 5.09 -20.34 -8.43
N SER A 132 5.68 -21.28 -9.17
CA SER A 132 7.03 -21.81 -8.88
C SER A 132 8.08 -20.70 -8.95
N ASP A 133 8.04 -19.85 -9.97
CA ASP A 133 8.96 -18.73 -10.12
C ASP A 133 8.82 -17.71 -8.98
N ILE A 134 7.58 -17.36 -8.61
CA ILE A 134 7.30 -16.46 -7.49
C ILE A 134 7.87 -17.02 -6.18
N VAL A 135 7.65 -18.31 -5.88
CA VAL A 135 8.15 -18.95 -4.66
C VAL A 135 9.69 -18.99 -4.64
N LYS A 136 10.33 -19.29 -5.77
CA LYS A 136 11.80 -19.28 -5.88
C LYS A 136 12.38 -17.89 -5.59
N THR A 137 11.85 -16.85 -6.24
CA THR A 137 12.31 -15.47 -6.03
C THR A 137 12.05 -15.02 -4.60
N ASN A 138 10.90 -15.32 -4.02
CA ASN A 138 10.60 -14.98 -2.62
C ASN A 138 11.58 -15.65 -1.64
N ASN A 139 11.90 -16.91 -1.86
CA ASN A 139 12.88 -17.63 -1.03
C ASN A 139 14.30 -17.05 -1.16
N GLN A 140 14.69 -16.61 -2.37
CA GLN A 140 15.96 -15.93 -2.59
C GLN A 140 15.99 -14.58 -1.85
N LEU A 141 14.95 -13.75 -1.99
CA LEU A 141 14.83 -12.47 -1.28
C LEU A 141 14.91 -12.65 0.24
N LYS A 142 14.21 -13.64 0.80
CA LYS A 142 14.25 -13.96 2.23
C LYS A 142 15.67 -14.35 2.71
N ARG A 143 16.46 -15.03 1.87
CA ARG A 143 17.85 -15.36 2.17
C ARG A 143 18.74 -14.11 2.15
N TYR A 144 18.57 -13.23 1.15
CA TYR A 144 19.33 -11.98 1.07
C TYR A 144 19.03 -11.04 2.24
N ALA A 145 17.75 -10.85 2.60
CA ALA A 145 17.36 -10.04 3.74
C ALA A 145 18.00 -10.54 5.05
N LYS A 146 17.98 -11.87 5.30
CA LYS A 146 18.66 -12.47 6.46
C LYS A 146 20.19 -12.26 6.43
N LYS A 147 20.81 -12.28 5.26
CA LYS A 147 22.26 -12.08 5.11
C LYS A 147 22.65 -10.62 5.39
N ILE A 148 21.86 -9.67 4.91
CA ILE A 148 22.05 -8.23 5.15
C ILE A 148 21.93 -7.92 6.65
N ILE A 149 20.90 -8.44 7.32
CA ILE A 149 20.71 -8.26 8.77
C ILE A 149 21.89 -8.85 9.55
N LYS A 150 22.36 -10.06 9.19
CA LYS A 150 23.52 -10.67 9.85
C LYS A 150 24.83 -9.89 9.64
N HIS A 151 25.02 -9.24 8.48
CA HIS A 151 26.22 -8.46 8.20
C HIS A 151 26.18 -7.08 8.86
N CYS A 152 24.98 -6.54 9.12
CA CYS A 152 24.78 -5.30 9.86
C CYS A 152 24.88 -5.47 11.38
N LEU A 153 24.81 -6.71 11.89
CA LEU A 153 24.96 -7.07 13.31
C LEU A 153 26.40 -7.48 13.68
N ILE A 154 27.35 -7.44 12.74
CA ILE A 154 28.77 -7.81 12.94
C ILE A 154 29.71 -6.58 12.80
N ILE A 155 29.15 -5.39 12.62
CA ILE A 155 29.87 -4.10 12.74
C ILE A 155 29.28 -3.38 13.95
#